data_AF-A0A7S1QHB7-F1
#
_entry.id   AF-A0A7S1QHB7-F1
#
_cell.length_a   1.000
_cell.length_b   1.000
_cell.length_c   1.000
_cell.angle_alpha   90.00
_cell.angle_beta   90.00
_cell.angle_gamma   90.00
#
_symmetry.space_group_name_H-M   'P 1'
#
loop_
_entity.id
_entity.type
_entity.pdbx_description
1 polymer ?
#
loop_
_entity_poly.entity_id
_entity_poly.type
_entity_poly.pdbx_seq_one_letter_code
_entity_poly.pdbx_strand_id
1 'polypeptide(L)'
;MLRKTARRLQWMGGTHKMAVMGPRLPENDGMYIGMQRAVRSQASIDRDNLTGPVQHWTWENGNREFRADIYDEIAKLPLRFTLHPYDRIHEAMSRSAVGYAPPLGPADPEDTIPFHIHRMPDGTFPHTTRSINPQKGDPRMILSIWGVDGDVFRFEDEMIKILPSFKTFVRDDAVQVWDTTHDVTEILEHWYIALGF
;
A
#
# COMPACT_ATOMS: atom_id res chain seq x y z
N MET A 1 -38.68 -33.85 -50.66
CA MET A 1 -38.37 -32.44 -51.03
C MET A 1 -37.03 -32.05 -50.39
N LEU A 2 -35.95 -32.03 -51.17
CA LEU A 2 -34.61 -31.63 -50.69
C LEU A 2 -34.51 -30.09 -50.74
N ARG A 3 -34.44 -29.44 -49.57
CA ARG A 3 -34.17 -27.99 -49.48
C ARG A 3 -32.70 -27.74 -49.85
N LYS A 4 -32.45 -27.18 -51.04
CA LYS A 4 -31.14 -26.65 -51.41
C LYS A 4 -30.86 -25.41 -50.56
N THR A 5 -30.00 -25.53 -49.55
CA THR A 5 -29.42 -24.37 -48.87
C THR A 5 -28.41 -23.72 -49.80
N ALA A 6 -28.78 -22.60 -50.44
CA ALA A 6 -27.83 -21.75 -51.14
C ALA A 6 -26.88 -21.12 -50.10
N ARG A 7 -25.62 -21.60 -50.03
CA ARG A 7 -24.58 -20.94 -49.26
C ARG A 7 -24.13 -19.71 -50.03
N ARG A 8 -24.53 -18.52 -49.57
CA ARG A 8 -24.02 -17.25 -50.08
C ARG A 8 -22.56 -17.11 -49.62
N LEU A 9 -21.62 -17.15 -50.56
CA LEU A 9 -20.22 -16.84 -50.28
C LEU A 9 -20.09 -15.31 -50.12
N GLN A 10 -19.59 -14.88 -48.97
CA GLN A 10 -19.29 -13.47 -48.71
C GLN A 10 -17.79 -13.26 -48.80
N TRP A 11 -17.36 -12.30 -49.61
CA TRP A 11 -15.96 -11.93 -49.70
C TRP A 11 -15.55 -11.18 -48.43
N MET A 12 -14.50 -11.65 -47.76
CA MET A 12 -13.90 -10.99 -46.60
C MET A 12 -12.47 -10.60 -46.95
N GLY A 13 -12.18 -9.31 -46.95
CA GLY A 13 -10.87 -8.78 -47.34
C GLY A 13 -10.69 -7.33 -46.90
N GLY A 14 -9.61 -6.70 -47.33
CA GLY A 14 -9.29 -5.31 -46.99
C GLY A 14 -7.79 -5.10 -46.87
N THR A 15 -7.36 -3.84 -46.92
CA THR A 15 -5.93 -3.47 -46.90
C THR A 15 -5.26 -3.61 -45.52
N HIS A 16 -6.01 -3.93 -44.45
CA HIS A 16 -5.47 -4.14 -43.10
C HIS A 16 -4.35 -5.19 -42.99
N LYS A 17 -4.23 -6.11 -43.96
CA LYS A 17 -3.15 -7.11 -44.00
C LYS A 17 -1.81 -6.56 -44.50
N MET A 18 -1.79 -5.34 -45.04
CA MET A 18 -0.56 -4.69 -45.46
C MET A 18 0.06 -3.93 -44.27
N ALA A 19 1.32 -4.20 -43.98
CA ALA A 19 2.06 -3.44 -42.99
C ALA A 19 2.26 -1.99 -43.49
N VAL A 20 1.76 -1.02 -42.73
CA VAL A 20 1.97 0.41 -43.00
C VAL A 20 3.08 0.91 -42.08
N MET A 21 4.16 1.43 -42.66
CA MET A 21 5.20 2.17 -41.92
C MET A 21 5.11 3.66 -42.26
N GLY A 22 4.98 4.51 -41.24
CA GLY A 22 4.91 5.97 -41.39
C GLY A 22 3.48 6.56 -41.39
N PRO A 23 3.34 7.90 -41.37
CA PRO A 23 2.07 8.59 -41.05
C PRO A 23 1.04 8.63 -42.19
N ARG A 24 1.30 7.92 -43.29
CA ARG A 24 0.37 7.87 -44.44
C ARG A 24 -0.69 6.81 -44.17
N LEU A 25 -1.80 7.22 -43.57
CA LEU A 25 -2.96 6.37 -43.40
C LEU A 25 -3.57 6.07 -44.79
N PRO A 26 -3.76 4.80 -45.18
CA PRO A 26 -4.57 4.49 -46.37
C PRO A 26 -6.00 5.03 -46.15
N GLU A 27 -6.65 5.43 -47.25
CA GLU A 27 -8.04 5.93 -47.24
C GLU A 27 -8.93 4.97 -46.42
N ASN A 28 -9.68 5.52 -45.46
CA ASN A 28 -10.43 4.74 -44.45
C ASN A 28 -11.49 3.80 -45.07
N ASP A 29 -11.97 4.12 -46.28
CA ASP A 29 -13.00 3.37 -47.00
C ASP A 29 -12.40 2.21 -47.80
N GLY A 30 -11.95 1.17 -47.09
CA GLY A 30 -11.42 -0.06 -47.71
C GLY A 30 -10.55 -0.94 -46.80
N MET A 31 -10.22 -0.46 -45.60
CA MET A 31 -9.38 -1.18 -44.63
C MET A 31 -9.98 -2.54 -44.20
N TYR A 32 -11.30 -2.59 -44.03
CA TYR A 32 -12.05 -3.78 -43.61
C TYR A 32 -13.31 -3.93 -44.46
N ILE A 33 -13.33 -4.87 -45.39
CA ILE A 33 -14.49 -5.19 -46.23
C ILE A 33 -15.03 -6.56 -45.80
N GLY A 34 -16.26 -6.56 -45.28
CA GLY A 34 -16.89 -7.78 -44.75
C GLY A 34 -16.27 -8.29 -43.44
N MET A 35 -15.40 -7.52 -42.79
CA MET A 35 -14.76 -7.84 -41.50
C MET A 35 -15.13 -6.79 -40.45
N GLN A 36 -15.29 -7.22 -39.18
CA GLN A 36 -15.42 -6.30 -38.07
C GLN A 36 -14.09 -5.58 -37.84
N ARG A 37 -14.11 -4.24 -37.91
CA ARG A 37 -12.98 -3.41 -37.46
C ARG A 37 -12.75 -3.71 -35.99
N ALA A 38 -11.52 -4.09 -35.62
CA ALA A 38 -11.10 -4.07 -34.23
C ALA A 38 -11.02 -2.60 -33.80
N VAL A 39 -12.17 -2.00 -33.47
CA VAL A 39 -12.20 -0.79 -32.67
C VAL A 39 -11.67 -1.24 -31.32
N ARG A 40 -10.39 -0.95 -31.06
CA ARG A 40 -9.84 -1.05 -29.71
C ARG A 40 -10.75 -0.18 -28.84
N SER A 41 -11.64 -0.81 -28.08
CA SER A 41 -12.13 -0.18 -26.86
C SER A 41 -10.87 0.15 -26.06
N GLN A 42 -10.71 1.43 -25.77
CA GLN A 42 -9.51 2.01 -25.17
C GLN A 42 -9.44 1.66 -23.68
N ALA A 43 -9.63 0.37 -23.36
CA ALA A 43 -9.73 -0.16 -22.01
C ALA A 43 -8.68 -1.25 -21.73
N SER A 44 -7.69 -1.46 -22.61
CA SER A 44 -6.67 -2.49 -22.38
C SER A 44 -5.42 -2.32 -23.25
N ILE A 45 -4.65 -1.26 -23.05
CA ILE A 45 -3.21 -1.23 -23.39
C ILE A 45 -2.46 -0.42 -22.33
N ASP A 46 -2.46 -0.89 -21.09
CA ASP A 46 -1.46 -0.52 -20.08
C ASP A 46 -0.29 -1.51 -20.11
N ARG A 47 0.27 -1.76 -21.29
CA ARG A 47 1.54 -2.48 -21.42
C ARG A 47 2.73 -1.55 -21.63
N ASP A 48 2.46 -0.31 -22.08
CA ASP A 48 3.48 0.73 -22.29
C ASP A 48 3.53 1.76 -21.14
N ASN A 49 2.58 1.70 -20.18
CA ASN A 49 2.67 2.37 -18.89
C ASN A 49 3.42 1.46 -17.90
N LEU A 50 4.74 1.34 -18.07
CA LEU A 50 5.63 0.70 -17.09
C LEU A 50 5.80 1.51 -15.79
N THR A 51 5.03 2.57 -15.60
CA THR A 51 4.74 3.16 -14.28
C THR A 51 3.69 2.32 -13.57
N GLY A 52 4.03 1.06 -13.26
CA GLY A 52 3.38 0.37 -12.16
C GLY A 52 3.65 1.12 -10.84
N PRO A 53 2.88 0.87 -9.76
CA PRO A 53 3.26 1.40 -8.46
C PRO A 53 4.71 0.99 -8.18
N VAL A 54 5.55 1.96 -7.79
CA VAL A 54 6.94 1.70 -7.41
C VAL A 54 6.90 0.66 -6.29
N GLN A 55 7.42 -0.54 -6.55
CA GLN A 55 7.55 -1.57 -5.52
C GLN A 55 8.52 -1.04 -4.47
N HIS A 56 8.02 -0.82 -3.26
CA HIS A 56 8.80 -0.45 -2.09
C HIS A 56 9.10 -1.70 -1.27
N TRP A 57 10.20 -1.65 -0.53
CA TRP A 57 10.57 -2.74 0.37
C TRP A 57 9.71 -2.64 1.62
N THR A 58 8.76 -3.56 1.76
CA THR A 58 7.89 -3.62 2.93
C THR A 58 8.60 -4.30 4.11
N TRP A 59 8.18 -3.92 5.32
CA TRP A 59 8.66 -4.44 6.60
C TRP A 59 8.62 -5.98 6.73
N GLU A 60 7.74 -6.64 5.97
CA GLU A 60 7.59 -8.09 5.97
C GLU A 60 8.74 -8.86 5.30
N ASN A 61 9.54 -8.19 4.47
CA ASN A 61 10.65 -8.82 3.73
C ASN A 61 12.00 -8.74 4.48
N GLY A 62 11.99 -8.31 5.75
CA GLY A 62 13.20 -8.14 6.55
C GLY A 62 14.01 -6.88 6.24
N ASN A 63 13.54 -6.05 5.31
CA ASN A 63 14.08 -4.72 5.00
C ASN A 63 13.09 -3.64 5.43
N ARG A 64 13.57 -2.62 6.13
CA ARG A 64 12.80 -1.48 6.63
C ARG A 64 13.08 -0.28 5.75
N GLU A 65 12.15 0.05 4.87
CA GLU A 65 12.22 1.31 4.14
C GLU A 65 11.37 2.36 4.87
N PHE A 66 12.00 3.43 5.32
CA PHE A 66 11.30 4.55 5.94
C PHE A 66 10.97 5.58 4.85
N ARG A 67 9.69 5.76 4.60
CA ARG A 67 9.19 6.51 3.46
C ARG A 67 8.81 7.93 3.85
N ALA A 68 9.28 8.88 3.06
CA ALA A 68 9.02 10.30 3.25
C ALA A 68 7.54 10.67 3.04
N ASP A 69 6.86 10.02 2.10
CA ASP A 69 5.46 10.30 1.77
C ASP A 69 4.52 9.94 2.92
N ILE A 70 4.69 8.75 3.52
CA ILE A 70 3.93 8.34 4.71
C ILE A 70 4.25 9.27 5.89
N TYR A 71 5.53 9.55 6.12
CA TYR A 71 5.95 10.39 7.23
C TYR A 71 5.37 11.82 7.14
N ASP A 72 5.35 12.41 5.94
CA ASP A 72 4.76 13.74 5.72
C ASP A 72 3.26 13.76 6.03
N GLU A 73 2.52 12.69 5.69
CA GLU A 73 1.10 12.57 6.07
C GLU A 73 0.91 12.47 7.59
N ILE A 74 1.76 11.69 8.29
CA ILE A 74 1.69 11.59 9.75
C ILE A 74 2.03 12.94 10.41
N ALA A 75 3.02 13.66 9.89
CA ALA A 75 3.45 14.95 10.41
C ALA A 75 2.38 16.06 10.25
N LYS A 76 1.45 15.92 9.30
CA LYS A 76 0.30 16.83 9.12
C LYS A 76 -0.79 16.62 10.16
N LEU A 77 -0.82 15.46 10.81
CA LEU A 77 -1.87 15.14 11.79
C LEU A 77 -1.69 15.96 13.07
N PRO A 78 -2.80 16.32 13.76
CA PRO A 78 -2.76 17.07 15.01
C PRO A 78 -2.41 16.16 16.20
N LEU A 79 -1.24 15.51 16.14
CA LEU A 79 -0.70 14.66 17.20
C LEU A 79 -0.23 15.51 18.38
N ARG A 80 -0.32 14.96 19.60
CA ARG A 80 0.09 15.67 20.82
C ARG A 80 1.61 15.71 20.98
N PHE A 81 2.28 14.63 20.60
CA PHE A 81 3.70 14.43 20.84
C PHE A 81 4.51 14.82 19.62
N THR A 82 5.63 15.51 19.86
CA THR A 82 6.56 15.92 18.81
C THR A 82 7.24 14.71 18.18
N LEU A 83 7.36 14.72 16.86
CA LEU A 83 8.05 13.68 16.08
C LEU A 83 9.47 14.12 15.75
N HIS A 84 10.42 13.17 15.70
CA HIS A 84 11.78 13.43 15.19
C HIS A 84 11.73 13.81 13.72
N PRO A 85 12.55 14.78 13.25
CA PRO A 85 12.58 15.16 11.85
C PRO A 85 13.00 13.99 10.96
N TYR A 86 12.41 13.91 9.76
CA TYR A 86 12.65 12.83 8.79
C TYR A 86 14.14 12.57 8.54
N ASP A 87 14.93 13.62 8.32
CA ASP A 87 16.35 13.51 8.00
C ASP A 87 17.14 12.77 9.10
N ARG A 88 16.82 13.00 10.37
CA ARG A 88 17.47 12.33 11.50
C ARG A 88 17.17 10.84 11.53
N ILE A 89 15.92 10.48 11.25
CA ILE A 89 15.49 9.08 11.21
C ILE A 89 16.11 8.37 10.00
N HIS A 90 16.06 9.02 8.83
CA HIS A 90 16.61 8.50 7.59
C HIS A 90 18.13 8.28 7.71
N GLU A 91 18.86 9.24 8.28
CA GLU A 91 20.30 9.08 8.56
C GLU A 91 20.54 7.88 9.48
N ALA A 92 19.80 7.76 10.57
CA ALA A 92 19.95 6.64 11.50
C ALA A 92 19.72 5.27 10.84
N MET A 93 18.71 5.16 9.98
CA MET A 93 18.40 3.90 9.28
C MET A 93 19.35 3.61 8.13
N SER A 94 19.81 4.63 7.40
CA SER A 94 20.73 4.47 6.26
C SER A 94 22.07 3.82 6.63
N ARG A 95 22.42 3.83 7.93
CA ARG A 95 23.61 3.14 8.46
C ARG A 95 23.49 1.62 8.40
N SER A 96 22.28 1.09 8.23
CA SER A 96 21.99 -0.33 8.11
C SER A 96 21.41 -0.64 6.73
N ALA A 97 21.94 -1.68 6.07
CA ALA A 97 21.45 -2.13 4.77
C ALA A 97 19.98 -2.60 4.82
N VAL A 98 19.53 -3.05 6.00
CA VAL A 98 18.15 -3.50 6.24
C VAL A 98 17.28 -2.39 6.83
N GLY A 99 17.80 -1.16 6.95
CA GLY A 99 17.07 -0.01 7.50
C GLY A 99 16.78 -0.09 9.00
N TYR A 100 17.53 -0.92 9.75
CA TYR A 100 17.42 -0.94 11.20
C TYR A 100 18.09 0.30 11.83
N ALA A 101 17.37 0.98 12.71
CA ALA A 101 17.90 1.99 13.61
C ALA A 101 17.52 1.66 15.07
N PRO A 102 18.41 1.87 16.05
CA PRO A 102 18.05 1.78 17.46
C PRO A 102 17.03 2.89 17.84
N PRO A 103 16.31 2.75 18.97
CA PRO A 103 15.41 3.79 19.48
C PRO A 103 16.16 5.11 19.66
N LEU A 104 15.59 6.21 19.15
CA LEU A 104 16.21 7.54 19.20
C LEU A 104 15.95 8.27 20.53
N GLY A 105 15.02 7.76 21.34
CA GLY A 105 14.48 8.44 22.52
C GLY A 105 13.47 9.53 22.15
N PRO A 106 12.86 10.23 23.11
CA PRO A 106 11.88 11.28 22.83
C PRO A 106 12.44 12.39 21.93
N ALA A 107 11.62 12.94 21.04
CA ALA A 107 12.01 14.07 20.19
C ALA A 107 12.16 15.37 21.00
N ASP A 108 11.23 15.61 21.93
CA ASP A 108 11.32 16.65 22.93
C ASP A 108 11.70 16.02 24.29
N PRO A 109 12.89 16.33 24.82
CA PRO A 109 13.33 15.81 26.12
C PRO A 109 12.51 16.31 27.31
N GLU A 110 11.83 17.45 27.17
CA GLU A 110 11.04 18.05 28.26
C GLU A 110 9.61 17.48 28.33
N ASP A 111 9.10 16.89 27.23
CA ASP A 111 7.78 16.30 27.18
C ASP A 111 7.82 14.81 27.55
N THR A 112 6.98 14.41 28.51
CA THR A 112 6.94 13.03 28.98
C THR A 112 5.86 12.26 28.23
N ILE A 113 6.27 11.27 27.43
CA ILE A 113 5.34 10.37 26.75
C ILE A 113 4.79 9.37 27.79
N PRO A 114 3.46 9.26 27.96
CA PRO A 114 2.86 8.49 29.05
C PRO A 114 2.81 6.98 28.79
N PHE A 115 3.23 6.53 27.60
CA PHE A 115 3.32 5.13 27.21
C PHE A 115 4.69 4.83 26.59
N HIS A 116 5.08 3.56 26.64
CA HIS A 116 6.30 3.05 26.05
C HIS A 116 6.01 1.81 25.20
N ILE A 117 6.61 1.73 24.02
CA ILE A 117 6.44 0.60 23.10
C ILE A 117 7.71 -0.23 23.11
N HIS A 118 7.62 -1.45 23.65
CA HIS A 118 8.75 -2.36 23.70
C HIS A 118 8.99 -3.01 22.34
N ARG A 119 10.22 -2.91 21.84
CA ARG A 119 10.65 -3.73 20.70
C ARG A 119 10.81 -5.18 21.11
N MET A 120 10.54 -6.08 20.16
CA MET A 120 10.84 -7.49 20.28
C MET A 120 12.36 -7.74 20.34
N PRO A 121 12.82 -8.93 20.77
CA PRO A 121 14.25 -9.25 20.84
C PRO A 121 15.00 -9.16 19.50
N ASP A 122 14.28 -9.31 18.39
CA ASP A 122 14.79 -9.14 17.02
C ASP A 122 14.77 -7.66 16.55
N GLY A 123 14.33 -6.74 17.41
CA GLY A 123 14.21 -5.32 17.14
C GLY A 123 12.96 -4.94 16.33
N THR A 124 12.04 -5.86 16.04
CA THR A 124 10.75 -5.57 15.40
C THR A 124 9.77 -4.93 16.39
N PHE A 125 8.74 -4.26 15.87
CA PHE A 125 7.69 -3.71 16.74
C PHE A 125 6.69 -4.80 17.14
N PRO A 126 6.07 -4.67 18.31
CA PRO A 126 5.29 -5.73 18.93
C PRO A 126 3.86 -5.79 18.38
N HIS A 127 3.70 -5.97 17.06
CA HIS A 127 2.38 -6.08 16.46
C HIS A 127 2.25 -7.31 15.57
N THR A 128 1.01 -7.72 15.31
CA THR A 128 0.71 -8.83 14.40
C THR A 128 -0.60 -8.55 13.68
N THR A 129 -0.58 -8.74 12.37
CA THR A 129 -1.77 -8.59 11.52
C THR A 129 -2.27 -9.98 11.15
N ARG A 130 -3.56 -10.25 11.41
CA ARG A 130 -4.21 -11.54 11.12
C ARG A 130 -5.55 -11.34 10.42
N SER A 131 -5.91 -12.22 9.50
CA SER A 131 -7.27 -12.21 8.93
C SER A 131 -8.33 -12.43 10.03
N ILE A 132 -9.44 -11.70 9.96
CA ILE A 132 -10.61 -11.90 10.84
C ILE A 132 -11.13 -13.34 10.72
N ASN A 133 -11.14 -13.89 9.50
CA ASN A 133 -11.57 -15.25 9.24
C ASN A 133 -10.67 -15.93 8.20
N PRO A 134 -9.54 -16.50 8.63
CA PRO A 134 -8.57 -17.11 7.71
C PRO A 134 -9.16 -18.33 7.00
N GLN A 135 -10.09 -19.05 7.63
CA GLN A 135 -10.71 -20.23 7.04
C GLN A 135 -11.61 -19.90 5.84
N LYS A 136 -12.20 -18.70 5.84
CA LYS A 136 -13.06 -18.20 4.75
C LYS A 136 -12.32 -17.31 3.74
N GLY A 137 -11.02 -17.07 3.96
CA GLY A 137 -10.24 -16.14 3.14
C GLY A 137 -10.78 -14.70 3.21
N ASP A 138 -11.26 -14.27 4.38
CA ASP A 138 -11.73 -12.88 4.54
C ASP A 138 -10.54 -11.92 4.39
N PRO A 139 -10.60 -10.95 3.45
CA PRO A 139 -9.50 -10.02 3.23
C PRO A 139 -9.31 -9.02 4.38
N ARG A 140 -10.30 -8.88 5.26
CA ARG A 140 -10.23 -7.95 6.39
C ARG A 140 -9.34 -8.50 7.49
N MET A 141 -8.51 -7.63 8.04
CA MET A 141 -7.54 -8.01 9.05
C MET A 141 -7.83 -7.36 10.41
N ILE A 142 -7.25 -7.95 11.43
CA ILE A 142 -7.14 -7.42 12.79
C ILE A 142 -5.66 -7.20 13.03
N LEU A 143 -5.29 -5.95 13.29
CA LEU A 143 -3.99 -5.59 13.80
C LEU A 143 -4.05 -5.66 15.33
N SER A 144 -3.16 -6.43 15.93
CA SER A 144 -3.04 -6.53 17.39
C SER A 144 -1.66 -6.03 17.81
N ILE A 145 -1.63 -5.07 18.72
CA ILE A 145 -0.41 -4.41 19.21
C ILE A 145 -0.24 -4.79 20.68
N TRP A 146 0.82 -5.53 20.95
CA TRP A 146 1.24 -5.99 22.27
C TRP A 146 2.37 -5.08 22.78
N GLY A 147 2.84 -5.26 24.02
CA GLY A 147 4.07 -4.62 24.49
C GLY A 147 4.01 -3.09 24.61
N VAL A 148 2.81 -2.52 24.71
CA VAL A 148 2.60 -1.14 25.14
C VAL A 148 2.52 -1.13 26.66
N ASP A 149 3.47 -0.46 27.30
CA ASP A 149 3.51 -0.25 28.75
C ASP A 149 3.14 1.21 29.09
N GLY A 150 2.63 1.45 30.30
CA GLY A 150 2.13 2.77 30.74
C GLY A 150 0.66 3.02 30.40
N ASP A 151 0.33 4.23 29.96
CA ASP A 151 -1.05 4.66 29.70
C ASP A 151 -1.53 4.23 28.30
N VAL A 152 -2.15 3.06 28.25
CA VAL A 152 -2.68 2.45 27.01
C VAL A 152 -3.85 3.26 26.42
N PHE A 153 -4.61 3.99 27.24
CA PHE A 153 -5.70 4.83 26.73
C PHE A 153 -5.16 6.09 26.05
N ARG A 154 -4.05 6.64 26.55
CA ARG A 154 -3.36 7.73 25.84
C ARG A 154 -2.73 7.29 24.53
N PHE A 155 -2.24 6.05 24.49
CA PHE A 155 -1.81 5.45 23.24
C PHE A 155 -2.98 5.32 22.25
N GLU A 156 -4.15 4.83 22.70
CA GLU A 156 -5.36 4.75 21.88
C GLU A 156 -5.83 6.13 21.39
N ASP A 157 -5.84 7.15 22.25
CA ASP A 157 -6.24 8.52 21.89
C ASP A 157 -5.43 9.05 20.69
N GLU A 158 -4.12 8.81 20.67
CA GLU A 158 -3.27 9.21 19.54
C GLU A 158 -3.51 8.33 18.31
N MET A 159 -3.73 7.01 18.50
CA MET A 159 -4.08 6.12 17.40
C MET A 159 -5.37 6.52 16.70
N ILE A 160 -6.39 6.95 17.44
CA ILE A 160 -7.67 7.41 16.86
C ILE A 160 -7.45 8.63 15.95
N LYS A 161 -6.46 9.48 16.23
CA LYS A 161 -6.11 10.61 15.35
C LYS A 161 -5.47 10.16 14.05
N ILE A 162 -4.64 9.12 14.10
CA ILE A 162 -3.97 8.53 12.92
C ILE A 162 -4.95 7.71 12.08
N LEU A 163 -5.81 6.96 12.75
CA LEU A 163 -6.71 5.97 12.16
C LEU A 163 -8.18 6.28 12.52
N PRO A 164 -8.71 7.46 12.16
CA PRO A 164 -10.02 7.92 12.63
C PRO A 164 -11.20 7.06 12.15
N SER A 165 -11.02 6.36 11.02
CA SER A 165 -12.06 5.54 10.40
C SER A 165 -12.10 4.10 10.91
N PHE A 166 -11.11 3.69 11.72
CA PHE A 166 -10.96 2.32 12.16
C PHE A 166 -11.52 2.11 13.56
N LYS A 167 -11.95 0.89 13.85
CA LYS A 167 -12.43 0.52 15.18
C LYS A 167 -11.26 0.07 16.04
N THR A 168 -10.95 0.83 17.07
CA THR A 168 -9.95 0.49 18.08
C THR A 168 -10.62 -0.15 19.30
N PHE A 169 -9.94 -1.11 19.90
CA PHE A 169 -10.36 -1.74 21.14
C PHE A 169 -9.14 -1.96 22.03
N VAL A 170 -9.16 -1.39 23.23
CA VAL A 170 -8.17 -1.67 24.26
C VAL A 170 -8.58 -2.91 25.04
N ARG A 171 -7.65 -3.84 25.23
CA ARG A 171 -7.76 -5.02 26.09
C ARG A 171 -6.64 -5.01 27.11
N ASP A 172 -6.73 -5.92 28.08
CA ASP A 172 -5.74 -6.06 29.14
C ASP A 172 -4.34 -6.42 28.61
N ASP A 173 -4.25 -7.09 27.45
CA ASP A 173 -3.01 -7.62 26.87
C ASP A 173 -2.58 -6.92 25.57
N ALA A 174 -3.49 -6.20 24.91
CA ALA A 174 -3.21 -5.54 23.63
C ALA A 174 -4.23 -4.47 23.25
N VAL A 175 -3.79 -3.58 22.36
CA VAL A 175 -4.67 -2.72 21.57
C VAL A 175 -4.93 -3.36 20.22
N GLN A 176 -6.21 -3.50 19.86
CA GLN A 176 -6.63 -4.12 18.61
C GLN A 176 -7.30 -3.08 17.69
N VAL A 177 -6.91 -3.10 16.42
CA VAL A 177 -7.55 -2.32 15.36
C VAL A 177 -8.21 -3.28 14.38
N TRP A 178 -9.49 -3.08 14.12
CA TRP A 178 -10.30 -3.96 13.29
C TRP A 178 -10.54 -3.38 11.89
N ASP A 179 -10.84 -4.28 10.95
CA ASP A 179 -11.10 -3.96 9.54
C ASP A 179 -9.89 -3.28 8.86
N THR A 180 -8.66 -3.71 9.19
CA THR A 180 -7.39 -3.14 8.70
C THR A 180 -6.79 -3.90 7.50
N THR A 181 -5.73 -3.33 6.93
CA THR A 181 -4.84 -3.93 5.91
C THR A 181 -3.38 -3.91 6.40
N HIS A 182 -2.46 -4.50 5.63
CA HIS A 182 -1.03 -4.46 5.92
C HIS A 182 -0.47 -3.02 5.95
N ASP A 183 -1.00 -2.10 5.13
CA ASP A 183 -0.53 -0.72 5.04
C ASP A 183 -0.65 0.05 6.37
N VAL A 184 -1.68 -0.27 7.16
CA VAL A 184 -1.87 0.33 8.49
C VAL A 184 -0.70 0.00 9.43
N THR A 185 -0.13 -1.19 9.26
CA THR A 185 1.04 -1.63 10.03
C THR A 185 2.23 -0.73 9.76
N GLU A 186 2.50 -0.48 8.47
CA GLU A 186 3.59 0.38 8.02
C GLU A 186 3.42 1.81 8.58
N ILE A 187 2.21 2.37 8.53
CA ILE A 187 1.92 3.71 9.08
C ILE A 187 2.24 3.77 10.58
N LEU A 188 1.85 2.75 11.35
CA LEU A 188 2.11 2.73 12.79
C LEU A 188 3.60 2.56 13.10
N GLU A 189 4.34 1.74 12.35
CA GLU A 189 5.78 1.62 12.52
C GLU A 189 6.50 2.94 12.23
N HIS A 190 6.06 3.67 11.19
CA HIS A 190 6.59 5.01 10.91
C HIS A 190 6.36 5.95 12.09
N TRP A 191 5.18 5.90 12.69
CA TRP A 191 4.82 6.70 13.86
C TRP A 191 5.65 6.33 15.10
N TYR A 192 5.85 5.04 15.40
CA TYR A 192 6.63 4.59 16.56
C TYR A 192 8.08 5.04 16.49
N ILE A 193 8.69 4.89 15.31
CA ILE A 193 10.06 5.32 15.05
C ILE A 193 10.17 6.84 15.16
N ALA A 194 9.17 7.55 14.64
CA ALA A 194 9.11 9.01 14.71
C ALA A 194 8.98 9.53 16.14
N LEU A 195 8.28 8.82 17.03
CA LEU A 195 8.27 9.10 18.47
C LEU A 195 9.58 8.74 19.17
N GLY A 196 10.38 7.86 18.56
CA GLY A 196 11.71 7.47 19.03
C GLY A 196 11.75 6.17 19.83
N PHE A 197 10.73 5.33 19.71
CA PHE A 197 10.70 3.96 20.25
C PHE A 197 11.48 2.96 19.41
#